data_AF-A6EKE4-F1
#
_entry.id   AF-A6EKE4-F1
#
_cell.length_a   1.000
_cell.length_b   1.000
_cell.length_c   1.000
_cell.angle_alpha   90.00
_cell.angle_beta   90.00
_cell.angle_gamma   90.00
#
_symmetry.space_group_name_H-M   'P 1'
#
loop_
_entity.id
_entity.type
_entity.pdbx_description
1 polymer ?
#
loop_
_entity_poly.entity_id
_entity_poly.type
_entity_poly.pdbx_seq_one_letter_code
_entity_poly.pdbx_strand_id
1 'polypeptide(L)'
;MVLLYFPGKDRSIPMFNAARRKDAELFIPLHKDYANEPMEVYMCFRSADGTEISDSVYLGNVNGTAMTRQEIINQQKTDNDILHFKALEAKYLKILEETGGAMPNTKAFRVLQTEYKALKHKYRYIIDQRE
;
A
#
# COMPACT_ATOMS: atom_id res chain seq x y z
N MET A 1 5.52 26.66 -9.69
CA MET A 1 4.86 25.48 -10.28
C MET A 1 5.37 24.24 -9.57
N VAL A 2 4.49 23.29 -9.31
CA VAL A 2 4.84 21.98 -8.75
C VAL A 2 4.30 20.89 -9.68
N LEU A 3 5.06 19.82 -9.88
CA LEU A 3 4.66 18.65 -10.64
C LEU A 3 4.77 17.43 -9.73
N LEU A 4 3.69 16.67 -9.63
CA LEU A 4 3.71 15.33 -9.05
C LEU A 4 3.76 14.30 -10.17
N TYR A 5 4.78 13.46 -10.19
CA TYR A 5 4.90 12.38 -11.15
C TYR A 5 4.75 11.03 -10.43
N PHE A 6 3.90 10.17 -10.97
CA PHE A 6 3.58 8.84 -10.45
C PHE A 6 4.15 7.79 -11.40
N PRO A 7 5.41 7.37 -11.24
CA PRO A 7 6.06 6.42 -12.15
C PRO A 7 5.29 5.12 -12.32
N GLY A 8 4.70 4.60 -11.24
CA GLY A 8 3.90 3.36 -11.27
C GLY A 8 2.64 3.44 -12.14
N LYS A 9 2.15 4.64 -12.43
CA LYS A 9 0.95 4.87 -13.25
C LYS A 9 1.23 5.57 -14.57
N ASP A 10 2.49 5.93 -14.85
CA ASP A 10 2.88 6.77 -16.00
C ASP A 10 1.98 8.02 -16.13
N ARG A 11 1.79 8.72 -15.01
CA ARG A 11 0.92 9.91 -14.94
C ARG A 11 1.57 11.03 -14.16
N SER A 12 1.24 12.26 -14.55
CA SER A 12 1.66 13.45 -13.84
C SER A 12 0.48 14.40 -13.55
N ILE A 13 0.60 15.13 -12.45
CA ILE A 13 -0.36 16.14 -12.02
C ILE A 13 0.40 17.47 -11.92
N PRO A 14 0.29 18.35 -12.94
CA PRO A 14 0.92 19.67 -12.92
C PRO A 14 0.07 20.69 -12.15
N MET A 15 0.73 21.51 -11.34
CA MET A 15 0.13 22.63 -10.60
C MET A 15 0.88 23.91 -10.92
N PHE A 16 0.32 24.72 -11.80
CA PHE A 16 0.97 25.93 -12.30
C PHE A 16 1.04 27.04 -11.25
N ASN A 17 -0.02 27.23 -10.49
CA ASN A 17 -0.10 28.25 -9.42
C ASN A 17 -0.13 27.60 -8.04
N ALA A 18 0.77 26.63 -7.83
CA ALA A 18 0.76 25.79 -6.65
C ALA A 18 0.88 26.60 -5.34
N ALA A 19 1.86 27.49 -5.25
CA ALA A 19 2.04 28.39 -4.10
C ALA A 19 2.78 29.67 -4.52
N ARG A 20 2.63 30.74 -3.75
CA ARG A 20 3.50 31.92 -3.82
C ARG A 20 4.65 31.76 -2.83
N ARG A 21 5.77 32.44 -3.08
CA ARG A 21 6.94 32.40 -2.20
C ARG A 21 6.61 32.75 -0.74
N LYS A 22 5.66 33.66 -0.52
CA LYS A 22 5.23 34.09 0.82
C LYS A 22 4.45 33.02 1.60
N ASP A 23 3.89 32.04 0.90
CA ASP A 23 3.02 31.03 1.52
C ASP A 23 3.85 29.95 2.23
N ALA A 24 5.12 29.76 1.82
CA ALA A 24 6.14 28.86 2.37
C ALA A 24 5.80 27.35 2.38
N GLU A 25 4.52 27.00 2.37
CA GLU A 25 3.99 25.65 2.35
C GLU A 25 2.89 25.49 1.31
N LEU A 26 2.62 24.24 0.95
CA LEU A 26 1.56 23.87 0.02
C LEU A 26 0.96 22.53 0.43
N PHE A 27 -0.36 22.52 0.63
CA PHE A 27 -1.12 21.28 0.78
C PHE A 27 -1.70 20.84 -0.57
N ILE A 28 -1.43 19.59 -0.96
CA ILE A 28 -1.93 19.02 -2.21
C ILE A 28 -2.90 17.88 -1.89
N PRO A 29 -4.21 18.05 -2.10
CA PRO A 29 -5.16 16.97 -1.90
C PRO A 29 -4.97 15.90 -2.97
N LEU A 30 -4.81 14.65 -2.53
CA LEU A 30 -4.66 13.48 -3.41
C LEU A 30 -5.88 12.58 -3.30
N HIS A 31 -6.31 12.03 -4.44
CA HIS A 31 -7.31 10.98 -4.45
C HIS A 31 -6.74 9.71 -3.81
N LYS A 32 -7.58 8.91 -3.13
CA LYS A 32 -7.15 7.73 -2.36
C LYS A 32 -6.31 6.75 -3.18
N ASP A 33 -6.63 6.61 -4.47
CA ASP A 33 -5.91 5.72 -5.41
C ASP A 33 -4.47 6.15 -5.70
N TYR A 34 -4.08 7.37 -5.31
CA TYR A 34 -2.73 7.92 -5.47
C TYR A 34 -1.99 8.06 -4.14
N ALA A 35 -2.69 7.91 -3.00
CA ALA A 35 -2.14 8.24 -1.68
C ALA A 35 -0.95 7.33 -1.28
N ASN A 36 -0.95 6.07 -1.72
CA ASN A 36 0.10 5.09 -1.43
C ASN A 36 1.04 4.85 -2.62
N GLU A 37 0.87 5.59 -3.71
CA GLU A 37 1.66 5.40 -4.91
C GLU A 37 3.01 6.10 -4.76
N PRO A 38 4.11 5.44 -5.19
CA PRO A 38 5.40 6.07 -5.41
C PRO A 38 5.25 7.34 -6.24
N MET A 39 5.81 8.43 -5.75
CA MET A 39 5.63 9.75 -6.33
C MET A 39 6.91 10.55 -6.26
N GLU A 40 7.22 11.22 -7.36
CA GLU A 40 8.35 12.14 -7.49
C GLU A 40 7.82 13.57 -7.58
N VAL A 41 8.39 14.47 -6.79
CA VAL A 41 7.97 15.87 -6.72
C VAL A 41 9.01 16.74 -7.37
N TYR A 42 8.58 17.57 -8.32
CA TYR A 42 9.41 18.57 -8.98
C TYR A 42 8.81 19.96 -8.82
N MET A 43 9.66 20.98 -8.82
CA MET A 43 9.24 22.38 -8.74
C MET A 43 10.04 23.26 -9.69
N CYS A 44 9.39 24.24 -10.30
CA CYS A 44 10.06 25.36 -10.96
C CYS A 44 9.35 26.67 -10.62
N PHE A 45 10.06 27.79 -10.76
CA PHE A 45 9.48 29.12 -10.62
C PHE A 45 9.14 29.69 -11.99
N ARG A 46 8.07 30.47 -12.03
CA ARG A 46 7.71 31.29 -13.19
C ARG A 46 7.76 32.74 -12.76
N SER A 47 8.30 33.61 -13.60
CA SER A 47 8.32 35.05 -13.38
C SER A 47 6.90 35.62 -13.25
N ALA A 48 6.77 36.79 -12.63
CA ALA A 48 5.46 37.42 -12.39
C ALA A 48 4.74 37.81 -13.69
N ASP A 49 5.50 38.16 -14.72
CA ASP A 49 5.04 38.48 -16.08
C ASP A 49 4.87 37.23 -16.97
N GLY A 50 5.26 36.05 -16.49
CA GLY A 50 5.07 34.78 -17.18
C GLY A 50 6.01 34.50 -18.35
N THR A 51 7.01 35.36 -18.58
CA THR A 51 7.95 35.28 -19.70
C THR A 51 9.09 34.31 -19.46
N GLU A 52 9.45 34.07 -18.18
CA GLU A 52 10.57 33.23 -17.79
C GLU A 52 10.12 32.09 -16.89
N ILE A 53 10.73 30.93 -17.09
CA ILE A 53 10.58 29.73 -16.27
C ILE A 53 11.97 29.28 -15.84
N SER A 54 12.16 29.05 -14.54
CA SER A 54 13.41 28.51 -14.03
C SER A 54 13.56 27.03 -14.38
N ASP A 55 14.78 26.52 -14.28
CA ASP A 55 15.00 25.08 -14.29
C ASP A 55 14.16 24.38 -13.21
N SER A 56 13.77 23.14 -13.50
CA SER A 56 13.08 22.28 -12.55
C SER A 56 14.06 21.75 -11.52
N VAL A 57 13.65 21.80 -10.25
CA VAL A 57 14.34 21.22 -9.11
C VAL A 57 13.57 19.99 -8.65
N TYR A 58 14.28 18.89 -8.43
CA TYR A 58 13.72 17.70 -7.80
C TYR A 58 13.63 17.93 -6.29
N LEU A 59 12.42 17.82 -5.74
CA LEU A 59 12.16 18.04 -4.31
C LEU A 59 12.20 16.75 -3.49
N GLY A 60 12.05 15.59 -4.13
CA GLY A 60 12.17 14.30 -3.46
C GLY A 60 11.16 13.27 -3.94
N ASN A 61 11.30 12.08 -3.36
CA ASN A 61 10.41 10.95 -3.58
C ASN A 61 9.58 10.72 -2.31
N VAL A 62 8.27 10.53 -2.52
CA VAL A 62 7.28 10.21 -1.50
C VAL A 62 6.77 8.80 -1.81
N ASN A 63 6.57 7.99 -0.77
CA ASN A 63 6.15 6.58 -0.87
C ASN A 63 7.12 5.63 -1.61
N GLY A 64 8.40 5.98 -1.74
CA GLY A 64 9.50 5.07 -2.07
C GLY A 64 9.71 4.77 -3.57
N THR A 65 10.60 3.83 -3.85
CA THR A 65 10.84 3.29 -5.20
C THR A 65 9.62 2.56 -5.72
N ALA A 66 9.25 2.81 -6.99
CA ALA A 66 8.20 2.09 -7.68
C ALA A 66 8.39 0.57 -7.54
N MET A 67 7.44 -0.11 -6.89
CA MET A 67 7.42 -1.57 -6.91
C MET A 67 7.32 -2.04 -8.34
N THR A 68 8.17 -2.99 -8.70
CA THR A 68 8.09 -3.66 -9.99
C THR A 68 6.74 -4.39 -10.12
N ARG A 69 6.30 -4.62 -11.36
CA ARG A 69 5.07 -5.39 -11.62
C ARG A 69 5.07 -6.75 -10.91
N GLN A 70 6.23 -7.39 -10.79
CA GLN A 70 6.37 -8.67 -10.10
C GLN A 70 6.19 -8.54 -8.59
N GLU A 71 6.70 -7.48 -7.98
CA GLU A 71 6.50 -7.20 -6.54
C GLU A 71 5.04 -6.89 -6.23
N ILE A 72 4.35 -6.15 -7.10
CA ILE A 72 2.90 -5.90 -6.98
C ILE A 72 2.13 -7.24 -7.01
N ILE A 73 2.44 -8.12 -7.96
CA ILE A 73 1.79 -9.45 -8.06
C ILE A 73 2.09 -10.28 -6.80
N ASN A 74 3.33 -10.28 -6.32
CA ASN A 74 3.74 -11.03 -5.14
C ASN A 74 3.04 -10.50 -3.87
N GLN A 75 2.88 -9.19 -3.75
CA GLN A 75 2.17 -8.56 -2.65
C GLN A 75 0.68 -8.88 -2.69
N GLN A 76 0.03 -8.74 -3.85
CA GLN A 76 -1.37 -9.14 -4.02
C GLN A 76 -1.61 -10.61 -3.67
N LYS A 77 -0.70 -11.50 -4.08
CA LYS A 77 -0.75 -12.91 -3.71
C LYS A 77 -0.63 -13.09 -2.19
N THR A 78 0.30 -12.37 -1.57
CA THR A 78 0.50 -12.40 -0.12
C THR A 78 -0.73 -11.91 0.64
N ASP A 79 -1.33 -10.79 0.20
CA ASP A 79 -2.53 -10.24 0.83
C ASP A 79 -3.75 -11.17 0.66
N ASN A 80 -3.90 -11.81 -0.50
CA ASN A 80 -4.92 -12.85 -0.70
C ASN A 80 -4.70 -14.07 0.20
N ASP A 81 -3.45 -14.52 0.34
CA ASP A 81 -3.11 -15.64 1.22
C ASP A 81 -3.40 -15.31 2.70
N ILE A 82 -3.13 -14.07 3.14
CA ILE A 82 -3.47 -13.59 4.48
C ILE A 82 -4.98 -13.54 4.69
N LEU A 83 -5.74 -13.06 3.71
CA LEU A 83 -7.20 -13.01 3.80
C LEU A 83 -7.81 -14.41 3.88
N HIS A 84 -7.29 -15.35 3.07
CA HIS A 84 -7.66 -16.76 3.17
C HIS A 84 -7.33 -17.34 4.54
N PHE A 85 -6.14 -17.06 5.08
CA PHE A 85 -5.76 -17.49 6.42
C PHE A 85 -6.71 -16.96 7.50
N LYS A 86 -7.06 -15.67 7.48
CA LYS A 86 -8.01 -15.07 8.44
C LYS A 86 -9.38 -15.74 8.39
N ALA A 87 -9.90 -16.02 7.19
CA ALA A 87 -11.16 -16.72 7.01
C ALA A 87 -11.10 -18.16 7.54
N LEU A 88 -9.96 -18.84 7.34
CA LEU A 88 -9.72 -20.19 7.82
C LEU A 88 -9.57 -20.24 9.34
N GLU A 89 -8.83 -19.30 9.92
CA GLU A 89 -8.67 -19.15 11.37
C GLU A 89 -10.02 -18.91 12.05
N ALA A 90 -10.85 -18.01 11.52
CA ALA A 90 -12.20 -17.78 12.03
C ALA A 90 -13.04 -19.06 12.04
N LYS A 91 -12.97 -19.88 10.97
CA LYS A 91 -13.66 -21.19 10.92
C LYS A 91 -13.10 -22.17 11.95
N TYR A 92 -11.78 -22.24 12.10
CA TYR A 92 -11.12 -23.12 13.05
C TYR A 92 -11.49 -22.77 14.50
N LEU A 93 -11.44 -21.49 14.86
CA LEU A 93 -11.80 -21.00 16.20
C LEU A 93 -13.28 -21.22 16.51
N LYS A 94 -14.17 -20.95 15.54
CA LYS A 94 -15.60 -21.18 15.69
C LYS A 94 -15.92 -22.65 16.01
N ILE A 95 -15.28 -23.59 15.32
CA ILE A 95 -15.48 -25.03 15.59
C ILE A 95 -15.03 -25.38 17.01
N LEU A 96 -13.91 -24.81 17.48
CA LEU A 96 -13.43 -25.04 18.84
C LEU A 96 -14.38 -24.43 19.89
N GLU A 97 -14.96 -23.27 19.62
CA GLU A 97 -15.95 -22.65 20.51
C GLU A 97 -17.22 -23.52 20.62
N GLU A 98 -17.76 -23.97 19.48
CA GLU A 98 -18.96 -24.81 19.41
C GLU A 98 -18.78 -26.18 20.09
N THR A 99 -17.54 -26.67 20.17
CA THR A 99 -17.22 -27.96 20.78
C THR A 99 -16.68 -27.84 22.21
N GLY A 100 -16.69 -26.64 22.79
CA GLY A 100 -16.17 -26.39 24.15
C GLY A 100 -14.67 -26.67 24.29
N GLY A 101 -13.90 -26.46 23.21
CA GLY A 101 -12.47 -26.71 23.13
C GLY A 101 -12.09 -28.14 22.74
N ALA A 102 -13.07 -29.05 22.59
CA ALA A 102 -12.79 -30.41 22.14
C ALA A 102 -12.47 -30.43 20.64
N MET A 103 -11.38 -31.09 20.24
CA MET A 103 -11.04 -31.25 18.82
C MET A 103 -11.93 -32.32 18.18
N PRO A 104 -12.80 -31.99 17.21
CA PRO A 104 -13.64 -32.98 16.56
C PRO A 104 -12.80 -34.05 15.85
N ASN A 105 -13.15 -35.31 16.06
CA ASN A 105 -12.47 -36.43 15.42
C ASN A 105 -13.01 -36.70 14.00
N THR A 106 -13.08 -35.67 13.16
CA THR A 106 -13.58 -35.78 11.78
C THR A 106 -12.45 -35.55 10.78
N LYS A 107 -12.52 -36.22 9.62
CA LYS A 107 -11.57 -35.99 8.52
C LYS A 107 -11.54 -34.52 8.09
N ALA A 108 -12.71 -33.88 8.04
CA ALA A 108 -12.84 -32.47 7.69
C ALA A 108 -12.08 -31.55 8.67
N PHE A 109 -12.22 -31.78 9.97
CA PHE A 109 -11.50 -31.00 10.98
C PHE A 109 -9.98 -31.23 10.93
N ARG A 110 -9.53 -32.46 10.70
CA ARG A 110 -8.09 -32.76 10.56
C ARG A 110 -7.48 -32.03 9.35
N VAL A 111 -8.18 -31.98 8.22
CA VAL A 111 -7.74 -31.22 7.03
C VAL A 111 -7.66 -29.73 7.34
N LEU A 112 -8.71 -29.16 7.93
CA LEU A 112 -8.75 -27.76 8.36
C LEU A 112 -7.60 -27.42 9.31
N GLN A 113 -7.34 -28.28 10.30
CA GLN A 113 -6.28 -28.08 11.27
C GLN A 113 -4.89 -28.12 10.63
N THR A 114 -4.66 -29.03 9.68
CA THR A 114 -3.40 -29.11 8.94
C THR A 114 -3.17 -27.85 8.11
N GLU A 115 -4.19 -27.38 7.40
CA GLU A 115 -4.11 -26.16 6.60
C GLU A 115 -3.89 -24.92 7.48
N TYR A 116 -4.60 -24.83 8.62
CA TYR A 116 -4.39 -23.78 9.63
C TYR A 116 -2.95 -23.74 10.13
N LYS A 117 -2.40 -24.89 10.55
CA LYS A 117 -1.03 -24.98 11.08
C LYS A 117 0.00 -24.61 10.02
N ALA A 118 -0.19 -25.04 8.78
CA ALA A 118 0.71 -24.74 7.66
C ALA A 118 0.73 -23.23 7.35
N LEU A 119 -0.44 -22.60 7.23
CA LEU A 119 -0.54 -21.18 6.93
C LEU A 119 -0.09 -20.31 8.11
N LYS A 120 -0.45 -20.69 9.35
CA LYS A 120 0.03 -20.00 10.56
C LYS A 120 1.55 -19.98 10.65
N HIS A 121 2.19 -21.11 10.36
CA HIS A 121 3.65 -21.18 10.33
C HIS A 121 4.24 -20.30 9.22
N LYS A 122 3.63 -20.33 8.01
CA LYS A 122 4.11 -19.58 6.84
C LYS A 122 4.01 -18.06 7.01
N TYR A 123 2.94 -17.56 7.66
CA TYR A 123 2.68 -16.13 7.79
C TYR A 123 2.94 -15.57 9.19
N ARG A 124 3.49 -16.37 10.13
CA ARG A 124 3.76 -15.97 11.52
C ARG A 124 4.42 -14.60 11.62
N TYR A 125 5.56 -14.44 10.95
CA TYR A 125 6.34 -13.20 10.96
C TYR A 125 5.62 -12.00 10.33
N ILE A 126 4.71 -12.25 9.38
CA ILE A 126 3.98 -11.17 8.68
C ILE A 126 2.78 -10.72 9.50
N ILE A 127 2.13 -11.65 10.21
CA ILE A 127 0.99 -11.37 11.09
C ILE A 127 1.47 -10.60 12.32
N ASP A 128 2.57 -11.05 12.96
CA ASP A 128 3.14 -10.42 14.17
C ASP A 128 3.65 -8.98 13.95
N GLN A 129 3.87 -8.55 12.70
CA GLN A 129 4.33 -7.18 12.33
C GLN A 129 3.17 -6.23 11.96
N ARG A 130 1.95 -6.75 11.79
CA ARG A 130 0.77 -5.98 11.35
C ARG A 130 -0.26 -5.76 12.48
N GLU A 131 -0.02 -6.28 13.67
CA GLU A 131 -0.78 -6.02 14.92
C GLU A 131 -0.06 -4.99 15.80
#